data_AF-A0A958RZL8-F1
#
_entry.id   AF-A0A958RZL8-F1
#
_cell.length_a   1.000
_cell.length_b   1.000
_cell.length_c   1.000
_cell.angle_alpha   90.00
_cell.angle_beta   90.00
_cell.angle_gamma   90.00
#
_symmetry.space_group_name_H-M   'P 1'
#
loop_
_entity.id
_entity.type
_entity.pdbx_description
1 polymer ?
#
loop_
_entity_poly.entity_id
_entity_poly.type
_entity_poly.pdbx_seq_one_letter_code
_entity_poly.pdbx_strand_id
1 'polypeptide(L)'
;MFNFFKSNKKTHQLNKRFWTVHELDKKDRHEMISKRLYHNIKGPEFKKHIAQHLAPQLRELGFQGSGFNYKKTSGNYIHTIQFFGNKYGGEGWVEVGVHLDFLPDSIHEPADLKTIKTIDCIYRHSLHLENGNQMVDYGMNEEEAEESIGLIYDMILQQGMPYFDLFQNFPSPFDQISLDDLKSNNPKFDSYQLNLSSIITALHVARIKFQMGLKEEAAAIATYGKTQVDGKRGSGLIIYFDKLINGDPSFYLNEKEKELVQKEHEETMKSIFGK
;
A
#
# COMPACT_ATOMS: atom_id res chain seq x y z
N MET A 1 3.33 16.50 14.32
CA MET A 1 4.76 16.33 14.00
C MET A 1 5.17 14.91 14.40
N PHE A 2 4.82 13.91 13.58
CA PHE A 2 5.26 12.53 13.80
C PHE A 2 6.66 12.38 13.19
N ASN A 3 7.69 12.43 14.03
CA ASN A 3 9.05 12.10 13.64
C ASN A 3 9.16 10.58 13.46
N PHE A 4 8.85 10.08 12.26
CA PHE A 4 9.02 8.65 11.93
C PHE A 4 10.48 8.23 11.69
N PHE A 5 11.43 9.17 11.71
CA PHE A 5 12.85 8.84 11.57
C PHE A 5 13.71 9.61 12.58
N LYS A 6 13.57 9.29 13.86
CA LYS A 6 14.71 9.41 14.78
C LYS A 6 15.30 8.02 14.96
N SER A 7 16.46 7.81 14.34
CA SER A 7 17.40 6.74 14.67
C SER A 7 17.58 6.70 16.19
N ASN A 8 16.82 5.81 16.83
CA ASN A 8 16.91 5.59 18.26
C ASN A 8 17.84 4.39 18.44
N LYS A 9 18.97 4.63 19.08
CA LYS A 9 19.92 3.64 19.62
C LYS A 9 19.24 2.70 20.63
N LYS A 10 18.34 1.84 20.17
CA LYS A 10 17.69 0.76 20.95
C LYS A 10 17.81 -0.60 20.25
N THR A 11 18.85 -0.80 19.45
CA THR A 11 19.04 -1.98 18.60
C THR A 11 19.45 -3.26 19.35
N HIS A 12 19.43 -3.26 20.68
CA HIS A 12 19.96 -4.36 21.50
C HIS A 12 18.94 -5.44 21.92
N GLN A 13 17.65 -5.31 21.58
CA GLN A 13 16.65 -6.31 21.95
C GLN A 13 16.32 -7.30 20.83
N LEU A 14 16.40 -6.89 19.56
CA LEU A 14 16.13 -7.79 18.44
C LEU A 14 17.33 -8.71 18.17
N ASN A 15 17.04 -9.96 17.84
CA ASN A 15 18.05 -10.90 17.34
C ASN A 15 18.74 -10.33 16.09
N LYS A 16 20.05 -10.55 15.95
CA LYS A 16 20.87 -10.07 14.83
C LYS A 16 20.30 -10.41 13.46
N ARG A 17 19.55 -11.51 13.31
CA ARG A 17 18.91 -11.89 12.03
C ARG A 17 17.91 -10.85 11.51
N PHE A 18 17.41 -9.98 12.38
CA PHE A 18 16.49 -8.89 12.06
C PHE A 18 17.17 -7.52 11.88
N TRP A 19 18.49 -7.46 12.07
CA TRP A 19 19.23 -6.22 11.91
C TRP A 19 19.38 -5.88 10.42
N THR A 20 19.45 -4.60 10.14
CA THR A 20 19.77 -4.08 8.82
C THR A 20 21.24 -4.36 8.47
N VAL A 21 21.54 -4.37 7.18
CA VAL A 21 22.92 -4.55 6.68
C VAL A 21 23.88 -3.48 7.23
N HIS A 22 23.39 -2.30 7.59
CA HIS A 22 24.21 -1.22 8.15
C HIS A 22 24.56 -1.41 9.62
N GLU A 23 23.79 -2.21 10.35
CA GLU A 23 24.02 -2.52 11.77
C GLU A 23 24.99 -3.69 11.98
N LEU A 24 25.29 -4.44 10.92
CA LEU A 24 26.10 -5.65 10.96
C LEU A 24 27.55 -5.38 10.48
N ASP A 25 28.51 -6.02 11.12
CA ASP A 25 29.90 -6.02 10.65
C ASP A 25 30.04 -6.81 9.33
N LYS A 26 31.22 -6.77 8.69
CA LYS A 26 31.43 -7.44 7.41
C LYS A 26 31.26 -8.97 7.48
N LYS A 27 31.65 -9.60 8.59
CA LYS A 27 31.57 -11.05 8.79
C LYS A 27 30.11 -11.45 8.99
N ASP A 28 29.43 -10.78 9.90
CA ASP A 28 28.01 -11.03 10.21
C ASP A 28 27.12 -10.81 8.98
N ARG A 29 27.40 -9.79 8.17
CA ARG A 29 26.70 -9.58 6.88
C ARG A 29 26.82 -10.76 5.93
N HIS A 30 28.03 -11.27 5.76
CA HIS A 30 28.26 -12.38 4.83
C HIS A 30 27.57 -13.66 5.31
N GLU A 31 27.64 -13.92 6.62
CA GLU A 31 26.95 -15.06 7.24
C GLU A 31 25.43 -14.95 7.08
N MET A 32 24.85 -13.78 7.34
CA MET A 32 23.41 -13.55 7.23
C MET A 32 22.91 -13.71 5.78
N ILE A 33 23.64 -13.17 4.80
CA ILE A 33 23.30 -13.35 3.38
C ILE A 33 23.34 -14.83 3.00
N SER A 34 24.37 -15.56 3.45
CA SER A 34 24.48 -17.00 3.22
C SER A 34 23.30 -17.76 3.83
N LYS A 35 22.94 -17.46 5.09
CA LYS A 35 21.78 -18.06 5.77
C LYS A 35 20.49 -17.84 4.99
N ARG A 36 20.16 -16.60 4.61
CA ARG A 36 18.95 -16.28 3.84
C ARG A 36 18.87 -17.03 2.51
N LEU A 37 19.99 -17.12 1.79
CA LEU A 37 20.05 -17.77 0.49
C LEU A 37 19.98 -19.29 0.56
N TYR A 38 20.66 -19.92 1.53
CA TYR A 38 20.89 -21.37 1.49
C TYR A 38 20.25 -22.16 2.63
N HIS A 39 19.94 -21.52 3.76
CA HIS A 39 19.57 -22.23 4.99
C HIS A 39 18.20 -21.85 5.53
N ASN A 40 17.76 -20.62 5.32
CA ASN A 40 16.45 -20.20 5.79
C ASN A 40 15.33 -20.96 5.06
N ILE A 41 14.26 -21.18 5.81
CA ILE A 41 12.97 -21.63 5.32
C ILE A 41 12.57 -20.80 4.10
N LYS A 42 11.98 -21.45 3.09
CA LYS A 42 11.56 -20.77 1.85
C LYS A 42 10.09 -20.40 1.90
N GLY A 43 9.70 -19.45 1.04
CA GLY A 43 8.34 -18.88 1.02
C GLY A 43 7.20 -19.92 1.10
N PRO A 44 7.21 -21.02 0.32
CA PRO A 44 6.16 -22.04 0.40
C PRO A 44 6.04 -22.73 1.77
N GLU A 45 7.16 -22.93 2.46
CA GLU A 45 7.20 -23.55 3.78
C GLU A 45 6.87 -22.52 4.87
N PHE A 46 7.40 -21.31 4.80
CA PHE A 46 7.01 -20.21 5.69
C PHE A 46 5.50 -19.92 5.63
N LYS A 47 4.89 -20.05 4.45
CA LYS A 47 3.43 -19.95 4.26
C LYS A 47 2.64 -20.99 5.08
N LYS A 48 3.22 -22.18 5.34
CA LYS A 48 2.60 -23.19 6.22
C LYS A 48 2.61 -22.72 7.67
N HIS A 49 3.74 -22.19 8.15
CA HIS A 49 3.82 -21.60 9.48
C HIS A 49 2.84 -20.43 9.64
N ILE A 50 2.73 -19.53 8.65
CA ILE A 50 1.73 -18.46 8.67
C ILE A 50 0.30 -19.02 8.80
N ALA A 51 -0.02 -20.09 8.06
CA ALA A 51 -1.34 -20.73 8.15
C ALA A 51 -1.62 -21.37 9.52
N GLN A 52 -0.58 -21.90 10.19
CA GLN A 52 -0.68 -22.57 11.47
C GLN A 52 -0.75 -21.58 12.65
N HIS A 53 0.13 -20.58 12.68
CA HIS A 53 0.33 -19.74 13.87
C HIS A 53 -0.31 -18.36 13.73
N LEU A 54 -0.20 -17.72 12.56
CA LEU A 54 -0.66 -16.34 12.38
C LEU A 54 -2.13 -16.25 11.92
N ALA A 55 -2.54 -17.13 11.01
CA ALA A 55 -3.88 -17.10 10.44
C ALA A 55 -5.00 -17.20 11.50
N PRO A 56 -4.89 -18.02 12.56
CA PRO A 56 -5.86 -18.01 13.66
C PRO A 56 -5.99 -16.64 14.33
N GLN A 57 -4.87 -15.99 14.65
CA GLN A 57 -4.85 -14.67 15.28
C GLN A 57 -5.48 -13.59 14.38
N LEU A 58 -5.17 -13.60 13.09
CA LEU A 58 -5.79 -12.67 12.14
C LEU A 58 -7.32 -12.87 12.03
N ARG A 59 -7.80 -14.12 12.12
CA ARG A 59 -9.24 -14.42 12.14
C ARG A 59 -9.93 -13.89 13.39
N GLU A 60 -9.27 -13.93 14.54
CA GLU A 60 -9.78 -13.31 15.79
C GLU A 60 -9.94 -11.78 15.64
N LEU A 61 -9.05 -11.14 14.86
CA LEU A 61 -9.16 -9.72 14.50
C LEU A 61 -10.24 -9.44 13.43
N GLY A 62 -10.91 -10.47 12.92
CA GLY A 62 -11.96 -10.39 11.91
C GLY A 62 -11.46 -10.42 10.45
N PHE A 63 -10.18 -10.72 10.22
CA PHE A 63 -9.66 -10.89 8.87
C PHE A 63 -10.02 -12.28 8.31
N GLN A 64 -10.36 -12.30 7.03
CA GLN A 64 -10.59 -13.50 6.25
C GLN A 64 -9.50 -13.62 5.19
N GLY A 65 -9.12 -14.85 4.86
CA GLY A 65 -8.09 -15.11 3.86
C GLY A 65 -7.27 -16.34 4.18
N SER A 66 -6.22 -16.53 3.39
CA SER A 66 -5.30 -17.65 3.57
C SER A 66 -3.93 -17.35 2.97
N GLY A 67 -2.93 -18.04 3.50
CA GLY A 67 -1.57 -17.94 2.99
C GLY A 67 -0.97 -16.57 3.26
N PHE A 68 -0.80 -15.77 2.21
CA PHE A 68 -0.16 -14.46 2.30
C PHE A 68 -1.11 -13.29 2.03
N ASN A 69 -2.42 -13.54 1.96
CA ASN A 69 -3.39 -12.48 1.68
C ASN A 69 -4.57 -12.61 2.64
N TYR A 70 -4.83 -11.53 3.36
CA TYR A 70 -5.92 -11.41 4.32
C TYR A 70 -6.62 -10.08 4.09
N LYS A 71 -7.93 -10.06 4.31
CA LYS A 71 -8.71 -8.84 4.23
C LYS A 71 -9.83 -8.82 5.26
N LYS A 72 -10.28 -7.62 5.59
CA LYS A 72 -11.45 -7.36 6.44
C LYS A 72 -12.24 -6.24 5.81
N THR A 73 -13.57 -6.37 5.79
CA THR A 73 -14.46 -5.33 5.29
C THR A 73 -15.17 -4.66 6.45
N SER A 74 -15.23 -3.33 6.45
CA SER A 74 -15.93 -2.49 7.43
C SER A 74 -16.64 -1.36 6.72
N GLY A 75 -17.95 -1.51 6.49
CA GLY A 75 -18.70 -0.60 5.62
C GLY A 75 -18.09 -0.58 4.21
N ASN A 76 -17.83 0.63 3.69
CA ASN A 76 -17.18 0.80 2.37
C ASN A 76 -15.67 0.52 2.39
N TYR A 77 -15.05 0.37 3.57
CA TYR A 77 -13.62 0.13 3.69
C TYR A 77 -13.30 -1.35 3.57
N ILE A 78 -12.27 -1.65 2.79
CA ILE A 78 -11.63 -2.96 2.74
C ILE A 78 -10.18 -2.79 3.20
N HIS A 79 -9.87 -3.38 4.35
CA HIS A 79 -8.53 -3.42 4.92
C HIS A 79 -7.83 -4.68 4.46
N THR A 80 -6.64 -4.57 3.89
CA THR A 80 -5.85 -5.71 3.39
C THR A 80 -4.54 -5.85 4.14
N ILE A 81 -4.13 -7.08 4.39
CA ILE A 81 -2.80 -7.43 4.90
C ILE A 81 -2.21 -8.43 3.91
N GLN A 82 -1.03 -8.11 3.40
CA GLN A 82 -0.33 -8.95 2.43
C GLN A 82 1.12 -9.18 2.82
N PHE A 83 1.56 -10.42 2.67
CA PHE A 83 2.92 -10.86 2.94
C PHE A 83 3.64 -11.00 1.60
N PHE A 84 4.79 -10.37 1.50
CA PHE A 84 5.63 -10.42 0.32
C PHE A 84 6.93 -11.13 0.66
N GLY A 85 7.30 -12.13 -0.14
CA GLY A 85 8.60 -12.74 -0.03
C GLY A 85 9.63 -11.98 -0.85
N ASN A 86 10.87 -11.91 -0.34
CA ASN A 86 12.00 -11.52 -1.17
C ASN A 86 12.13 -12.49 -2.35
N LYS A 87 12.43 -11.97 -3.55
CA LYS A 87 12.68 -12.77 -4.76
C LYS A 87 13.75 -13.85 -4.59
N TYR A 88 14.68 -13.67 -3.66
CA TYR A 88 15.72 -14.65 -3.33
C TYR A 88 15.32 -15.62 -2.19
N GLY A 89 14.14 -15.43 -1.58
CA GLY A 89 13.64 -16.20 -0.46
C GLY A 89 14.35 -15.90 0.87
N GLY A 90 13.98 -16.62 1.93
CA GLY A 90 14.60 -16.55 3.25
C GLY A 90 14.20 -15.36 4.12
N GLU A 91 13.54 -14.36 3.54
CA GLU A 91 12.98 -13.20 4.25
C GLU A 91 11.78 -12.64 3.47
N GLY A 92 11.00 -11.78 4.12
CA GLY A 92 9.86 -11.10 3.52
C GLY A 92 9.47 -9.84 4.30
N TRP A 93 8.43 -9.16 3.84
CA TRP A 93 7.85 -8.00 4.52
C TRP A 93 6.33 -8.09 4.50
N VAL A 94 5.69 -7.24 5.30
CA VAL A 94 4.23 -7.13 5.38
C VAL A 94 3.82 -5.74 4.94
N GLU A 95 2.80 -5.68 4.08
CA GLU A 95 2.14 -4.43 3.73
C GLU A 95 0.68 -4.47 4.17
N VAL A 96 0.20 -3.30 4.60
CA VAL A 96 -1.21 -3.05 4.86
C VAL A 96 -1.76 -2.10 3.81
N GLY A 97 -3.01 -2.30 3.42
CA GLY A 97 -3.70 -1.49 2.40
C GLY A 97 -5.13 -1.16 2.82
N VAL A 98 -5.62 -0.02 2.34
CA VAL A 98 -7.03 0.38 2.46
C VAL A 98 -7.59 0.66 1.08
N HIS A 99 -8.70 0.01 0.77
CA HIS A 99 -9.49 0.21 -0.44
C HIS A 99 -10.90 0.67 -0.08
N LEU A 100 -11.55 1.36 -1.01
CA LEU A 100 -12.99 1.65 -0.96
C LEU A 100 -13.70 0.82 -2.02
N ASP A 101 -14.75 0.11 -1.63
CA ASP A 101 -15.46 -0.86 -2.48
C ASP A 101 -16.01 -0.30 -3.81
N PHE A 102 -16.21 1.01 -3.91
CA PHE A 102 -16.65 1.70 -5.12
C PHE A 102 -15.51 2.27 -5.99
N LEU A 103 -14.27 2.26 -5.51
CA LEU A 103 -13.13 2.79 -6.26
C LEU A 103 -12.51 1.73 -7.18
N PRO A 104 -11.96 2.15 -8.34
CA PRO A 104 -11.14 1.28 -9.16
C PRO A 104 -9.83 0.92 -8.43
N ASP A 105 -9.17 -0.12 -8.88
CA ASP A 105 -7.88 -0.56 -8.35
C ASP A 105 -6.73 0.43 -8.61
N SER A 106 -5.52 0.05 -8.19
CA SER A 106 -4.32 0.88 -8.31
C SER A 106 -3.87 1.18 -9.75
N ILE A 107 -4.39 0.44 -10.74
CA ILE A 107 -4.17 0.67 -12.17
C ILE A 107 -5.39 1.26 -12.89
N HIS A 108 -6.42 1.66 -12.12
CA HIS A 108 -7.67 2.26 -12.58
C HIS A 108 -8.64 1.33 -13.33
N GLU A 109 -8.53 0.02 -13.09
CA GLU A 109 -9.46 -0.99 -13.60
C GLU A 109 -10.50 -1.40 -12.52
N PRO A 110 -11.61 -2.08 -12.91
CA PRO A 110 -12.57 -2.61 -11.94
C PRO A 110 -11.91 -3.57 -10.95
N ALA A 111 -11.98 -3.25 -9.66
CA ALA A 111 -11.42 -4.09 -8.60
C ALA A 111 -12.31 -5.32 -8.33
N ASP A 112 -11.72 -6.52 -8.32
CA ASP A 112 -12.39 -7.70 -7.77
C ASP A 112 -12.30 -7.69 -6.24
N LEU A 113 -13.33 -7.14 -5.61
CA LEU A 113 -13.40 -7.02 -4.14
C LEU A 113 -13.29 -8.36 -3.42
N LYS A 114 -13.54 -9.50 -4.09
CA LYS A 114 -13.38 -10.84 -3.49
C LYS A 114 -11.91 -11.22 -3.36
N THR A 115 -11.07 -10.84 -4.33
CA THR A 115 -9.68 -11.24 -4.40
C THR A 115 -8.69 -10.09 -4.21
N ILE A 116 -9.19 -8.90 -3.90
CA ILE A 116 -8.41 -7.68 -3.67
C ILE A 116 -7.26 -7.89 -2.67
N LYS A 117 -6.11 -7.34 -3.03
CA LYS A 117 -4.85 -7.43 -2.31
C LYS A 117 -4.32 -6.04 -1.99
N THR A 118 -3.27 -5.99 -1.17
CA THR A 118 -2.64 -4.72 -0.82
C THR A 118 -2.08 -4.01 -2.04
N ILE A 119 -1.59 -4.71 -3.07
CA ILE A 119 -1.10 -4.08 -4.31
C ILE A 119 -2.19 -3.36 -5.12
N ASP A 120 -3.45 -3.75 -4.95
CA ASP A 120 -4.60 -3.15 -5.62
C ASP A 120 -5.06 -1.87 -4.88
N CYS A 121 -4.63 -1.69 -3.64
CA CYS A 121 -4.94 -0.53 -2.82
C CYS A 121 -4.02 0.64 -3.16
N ILE A 122 -4.60 1.81 -3.43
CA ILE A 122 -3.84 3.06 -3.58
C ILE A 122 -3.20 3.46 -2.25
N TYR A 123 -3.93 3.35 -1.13
CA TYR A 123 -3.43 3.71 0.19
C TYR A 123 -2.81 2.50 0.89
N ARG A 124 -1.52 2.29 0.67
CA ARG A 124 -0.77 1.16 1.24
C ARG A 124 0.61 1.55 1.75
N HIS A 125 1.11 0.83 2.75
CA HIS A 125 2.49 0.98 3.21
C HIS A 125 3.02 -0.31 3.87
N SER A 126 4.35 -0.42 3.93
CA SER A 126 5.04 -1.50 4.64
C SER A 126 5.06 -1.27 6.14
N LEU A 127 4.88 -2.34 6.90
CA LEU A 127 5.13 -2.35 8.34
C LEU A 127 6.62 -2.54 8.61
N HIS A 128 7.10 -2.01 9.74
CA HIS A 128 8.52 -2.04 10.08
C HIS A 128 8.75 -2.60 11.49
N LEU A 129 9.84 -3.32 11.69
CA LEU A 129 10.31 -3.68 13.02
C LEU A 129 10.70 -2.41 13.81
N GLU A 130 10.88 -2.53 15.12
CA GLU A 130 11.23 -1.39 15.99
C GLU A 130 12.53 -0.68 15.59
N ASN A 131 13.47 -1.40 14.95
CA ASN A 131 14.70 -0.83 14.40
C ASN A 131 14.52 -0.15 13.03
N GLY A 132 13.28 -0.09 12.51
CA GLY A 132 12.96 0.46 11.21
C GLY A 132 13.22 -0.48 10.04
N ASN A 133 13.58 -1.75 10.27
CA ASN A 133 13.75 -2.72 9.20
C ASN A 133 12.39 -3.30 8.77
N GLN A 134 12.08 -3.28 7.47
CA GLN A 134 10.87 -3.92 6.93
C GLN A 134 11.04 -5.42 6.69
N MET A 135 12.28 -5.90 6.54
CA MET A 135 12.57 -7.29 6.19
C MET A 135 12.61 -8.16 7.43
N VAL A 136 11.69 -9.11 7.51
CA VAL A 136 11.61 -10.15 8.53
C VAL A 136 12.25 -11.43 7.96
N ASP A 137 13.31 -11.87 8.62
CA ASP A 137 13.98 -13.14 8.36
C ASP A 137 13.05 -14.31 8.70
N TYR A 138 12.95 -15.34 7.86
CA TYR A 138 12.03 -16.47 8.09
C TYR A 138 12.52 -17.50 9.10
N GLY A 139 13.79 -17.45 9.49
CA GLY A 139 14.41 -18.47 10.32
C GLY A 139 14.88 -19.70 9.56
N MET A 140 15.74 -20.49 10.20
CA MET A 140 16.30 -21.74 9.71
C MET A 140 15.51 -22.98 10.16
N ASN A 141 14.62 -22.82 11.14
CA ASN A 141 13.84 -23.89 11.74
C ASN A 141 12.48 -23.36 12.24
N GLU A 142 11.65 -24.27 12.76
CA GLU A 142 10.30 -23.96 13.25
C GLU A 142 10.28 -22.94 14.39
N GLU A 143 11.17 -23.05 15.37
CA GLU A 143 11.26 -22.11 16.50
C GLU A 143 11.58 -20.67 16.02
N GLU A 144 12.55 -20.54 15.12
CA GLU A 144 12.87 -19.23 14.53
C GLU A 144 11.74 -18.71 13.61
N ALA A 145 11.03 -19.60 12.90
CA ALA A 145 9.87 -19.19 12.11
C ALA A 145 8.73 -18.66 13.00
N GLU A 146 8.46 -19.31 14.14
CA GLU A 146 7.48 -18.86 15.12
C GLU A 146 7.86 -17.50 15.73
N GLU A 147 9.13 -17.29 16.10
CA GLU A 147 9.63 -15.98 16.56
C GLU A 147 9.38 -14.89 15.50
N SER A 148 9.64 -15.21 14.23
CA SER A 148 9.41 -14.29 13.10
C SER A 148 7.94 -13.95 12.95
N ILE A 149 7.06 -14.93 13.12
CA ILE A 149 5.61 -14.75 13.08
C ILE A 149 5.12 -13.89 14.25
N GLY A 150 5.67 -14.09 15.45
CA GLY A 150 5.39 -13.25 16.61
C GLY A 150 5.68 -11.78 16.33
N LEU A 151 6.87 -11.48 15.79
CA LEU A 151 7.22 -10.11 15.41
C LEU A 151 6.30 -9.54 14.32
N ILE A 152 5.89 -10.36 13.36
CA ILE A 152 4.93 -9.93 12.35
C ILE A 152 3.57 -9.60 12.97
N TYR A 153 3.09 -10.44 13.88
CA TYR A 153 1.84 -10.18 14.58
C TYR A 153 1.91 -8.89 15.40
N ASP A 154 3.03 -8.66 16.09
CA ASP A 154 3.27 -7.42 16.84
C ASP A 154 3.28 -6.19 15.92
N MET A 155 3.94 -6.27 14.76
CA MET A 155 3.88 -5.19 13.75
C MET A 155 2.45 -4.91 13.30
N ILE A 156 1.64 -5.96 13.06
CA ILE A 156 0.24 -5.82 12.68
C ILE A 156 -0.55 -5.12 13.79
N LEU A 157 -0.39 -5.53 15.05
CA LEU A 157 -1.09 -4.92 16.18
C LEU A 157 -0.66 -3.48 16.45
N GLN A 158 0.64 -3.18 16.35
CA GLN A 158 1.19 -1.89 16.75
C GLN A 158 1.15 -0.83 15.64
N GLN A 159 1.12 -1.24 14.37
CA GLN A 159 1.15 -0.32 13.22
C GLN A 159 -0.05 -0.54 12.30
N GLY A 160 -0.32 -1.79 11.93
CA GLY A 160 -1.42 -2.12 11.01
C GLY A 160 -2.80 -1.76 11.57
N MET A 161 -3.10 -2.19 12.79
CA MET A 161 -4.40 -1.93 13.43
C MET A 161 -4.64 -0.44 13.68
N PRO A 162 -3.71 0.34 14.26
CA PRO A 162 -3.87 1.78 14.39
C PRO A 162 -4.04 2.51 13.05
N TYR A 163 -3.39 2.03 11.98
CA TYR A 163 -3.62 2.56 10.64
C TYR A 163 -5.03 2.27 10.14
N PHE A 164 -5.54 1.05 10.32
CA PHE A 164 -6.92 0.72 9.94
C PHE A 164 -7.97 1.48 10.77
N ASP A 165 -7.66 1.83 12.01
CA ASP A 165 -8.54 2.63 12.87
C ASP A 165 -8.81 4.03 12.32
N LEU A 166 -7.91 4.54 11.48
CA LEU A 166 -8.12 5.78 10.72
C LEU A 166 -9.25 5.68 9.68
N PHE A 167 -9.66 4.46 9.32
CA PHE A 167 -10.59 4.13 8.23
C PHE A 167 -11.69 3.17 8.69
N GLN A 168 -12.42 3.52 9.75
CA GLN A 168 -13.53 2.70 10.24
C GLN A 168 -14.90 3.16 9.73
N ASN A 169 -15.09 4.47 9.57
CA ASN A 169 -16.41 5.07 9.36
C ASN A 169 -16.41 5.97 8.13
N PHE A 170 -16.82 5.43 6.98
CA PHE A 170 -16.96 6.23 5.76
C PHE A 170 -18.04 7.30 5.97
N PRO A 171 -17.84 8.56 5.57
CA PRO A 171 -16.79 9.05 4.64
C PRO A 171 -15.45 9.50 5.26
N SER A 172 -15.28 9.44 6.58
CA SER A 172 -14.03 9.84 7.23
C SER A 172 -12.88 8.89 6.91
N PRO A 173 -11.70 9.41 6.50
CA PRO A 173 -11.26 10.80 6.65
C PRO A 173 -11.45 11.70 5.43
N PHE A 174 -12.01 11.18 4.34
CA PHE A 174 -12.02 11.87 3.04
C PHE A 174 -12.99 13.05 2.98
N ASP A 175 -14.04 13.03 3.80
CA ASP A 175 -14.93 14.18 3.97
C ASP A 175 -14.21 15.42 4.47
N GLN A 176 -13.15 15.27 5.27
CA GLN A 176 -12.36 16.35 5.85
C GLN A 176 -11.28 16.91 4.91
N ILE A 177 -10.99 16.25 3.79
CA ILE A 177 -9.95 16.70 2.86
C ILE A 177 -10.57 17.76 1.94
N SER A 178 -10.00 18.96 1.96
CA SER A 178 -10.37 20.06 1.07
C SER A 178 -9.38 20.21 -0.09
N LEU A 179 -9.73 21.02 -1.09
CA LEU A 179 -8.81 21.41 -2.15
C LEU A 179 -7.57 22.15 -1.61
N ASP A 180 -7.73 22.99 -0.59
CA ASP A 180 -6.61 23.76 -0.05
C ASP A 180 -5.63 22.88 0.71
N ASP A 181 -6.10 21.78 1.31
CA ASP A 181 -5.24 20.77 1.91
C ASP A 181 -4.33 20.10 0.87
N LEU A 182 -4.88 19.80 -0.32
CA LEU A 182 -4.13 19.22 -1.43
C LEU A 182 -3.12 20.21 -2.03
N LYS A 183 -3.45 21.50 -2.07
CA LYS A 183 -2.54 22.56 -2.54
C LYS A 183 -1.40 22.83 -1.58
N SER A 184 -1.68 22.81 -0.28
CA SER A 184 -0.72 23.15 0.78
C SER A 184 0.09 21.96 1.30
N ASN A 185 -0.23 20.74 0.85
CA ASN A 185 0.33 19.49 1.34
C ASN A 185 0.23 19.39 2.87
N ASN A 186 -1.00 19.48 3.37
CA ASN A 186 -1.26 19.55 4.81
C ASN A 186 -0.76 18.26 5.53
N PRO A 187 0.20 18.39 6.48
CA PRO A 187 0.83 17.25 7.13
C PRO A 187 -0.12 16.45 8.04
N LYS A 188 -1.33 16.96 8.31
CA LYS A 188 -2.38 16.19 8.99
C LYS A 188 -2.67 14.89 8.24
N PHE A 189 -2.54 14.89 6.91
CA PHE A 189 -2.89 13.75 6.08
C PHE A 189 -1.75 12.75 5.83
N ASP A 190 -0.53 13.05 6.31
CA ASP A 190 0.61 12.12 6.27
C ASP A 190 0.27 10.81 6.99
N SER A 191 -0.54 10.89 8.05
CA SER A 191 -0.99 9.75 8.86
C SER A 191 -1.80 8.73 8.07
N TYR A 192 -2.56 9.17 7.06
CA TYR A 192 -3.35 8.31 6.17
C TYR A 192 -2.52 7.78 4.99
N GLN A 193 -1.21 8.06 4.96
CA GLN A 193 -0.30 7.69 3.87
C GLN A 193 -0.80 8.20 2.49
N LEU A 194 -1.42 9.40 2.46
CA LEU A 194 -1.83 10.05 1.19
C LEU A 194 -0.66 10.63 0.39
N ASN A 195 0.58 10.28 0.75
CA ASN A 195 1.85 10.78 0.20
C ASN A 195 2.16 10.28 -1.21
N LEU A 196 1.15 9.86 -1.96
CA LEU A 196 1.26 9.63 -3.40
C LEU A 196 1.43 10.97 -4.12
N SER A 197 1.73 10.91 -5.43
CA SER A 197 1.77 12.13 -6.24
C SER A 197 0.48 12.93 -6.06
N SER A 198 0.59 14.26 -5.99
CA SER A 198 -0.58 15.14 -5.86
C SER A 198 -1.66 14.87 -6.90
N ILE A 199 -1.27 14.32 -8.06
CA ILE A 199 -2.15 13.86 -9.14
C ILE A 199 -3.04 12.68 -8.69
N ILE A 200 -2.45 11.58 -8.21
CA ILE A 200 -3.22 10.37 -7.84
C ILE A 200 -4.10 10.67 -6.62
N THR A 201 -3.57 11.38 -5.63
CA THR A 201 -4.32 11.77 -4.44
C THR A 201 -5.51 12.67 -4.83
N ALA A 202 -5.33 13.66 -5.70
CA ALA A 202 -6.43 14.50 -6.18
C ALA A 202 -7.49 13.68 -6.93
N LEU A 203 -7.09 12.75 -7.80
CA LEU A 203 -8.04 11.92 -8.56
C LEU A 203 -8.90 11.06 -7.61
N HIS A 204 -8.28 10.41 -6.64
CA HIS A 204 -9.01 9.59 -5.67
C HIS A 204 -9.93 10.40 -4.78
N VAL A 205 -9.47 11.52 -4.22
CA VAL A 205 -10.31 12.38 -3.39
C VAL A 205 -11.48 12.93 -4.20
N ALA A 206 -11.27 13.34 -5.46
CA ALA A 206 -12.35 13.78 -6.33
C ALA A 206 -13.39 12.68 -6.60
N ARG A 207 -12.97 11.43 -6.87
CA ARG A 207 -13.90 10.29 -7.00
C ARG A 207 -14.72 10.06 -5.74
N ILE A 208 -14.08 10.14 -4.57
CA ILE A 208 -14.76 9.94 -3.27
C ILE A 208 -15.77 11.08 -3.02
N LYS A 209 -15.38 12.34 -3.22
CA LYS A 209 -16.28 13.49 -3.11
C LYS A 209 -17.46 13.38 -4.08
N PHE A 210 -17.21 12.92 -5.31
CA PHE A 210 -18.27 12.67 -6.28
C PHE A 210 -19.24 11.60 -5.78
N GLN A 211 -18.73 10.49 -5.25
CA GLN A 211 -19.54 9.41 -4.66
C GLN A 211 -20.36 9.87 -3.45
N MET A 212 -19.85 10.84 -2.68
CA MET A 212 -20.57 11.48 -1.58
C MET A 212 -21.66 12.48 -2.05
N GLY A 213 -21.79 12.72 -3.35
CA GLY A 213 -22.71 13.71 -3.92
C GLY A 213 -22.18 15.14 -3.94
N LEU A 214 -20.93 15.38 -3.54
CA LEU A 214 -20.27 16.68 -3.50
C LEU A 214 -19.67 17.03 -4.87
N LYS A 215 -20.52 17.10 -5.90
CA LYS A 215 -20.11 17.19 -7.30
C LYS A 215 -19.28 18.44 -7.62
N GLU A 216 -19.64 19.59 -7.07
CA GLU A 216 -18.91 20.85 -7.30
C GLU A 216 -17.49 20.79 -6.70
N GLU A 217 -17.36 20.24 -5.49
CA GLU A 217 -16.06 20.05 -4.84
C GLU A 217 -15.21 19.02 -5.60
N ALA A 218 -15.82 17.92 -6.03
CA ALA A 218 -15.18 16.91 -6.87
C ALA A 218 -14.63 17.50 -8.16
N ALA A 219 -15.42 18.33 -8.87
CA ALA A 219 -14.99 19.00 -10.08
C ALA A 219 -13.84 19.99 -9.83
N ALA A 220 -13.88 20.74 -8.71
CA ALA A 220 -12.80 21.66 -8.35
C ALA A 220 -11.48 20.94 -8.04
N ILE A 221 -11.54 19.83 -7.31
CA ILE A 221 -10.38 18.97 -7.03
C ILE A 221 -9.86 18.32 -8.31
N ALA A 222 -10.75 17.81 -9.17
CA ALA A 222 -10.37 17.22 -10.44
C ALA A 222 -9.70 18.23 -11.38
N THR A 223 -10.22 19.46 -11.44
CA THR A 223 -9.61 20.56 -12.19
C THR A 223 -8.20 20.84 -11.69
N TYR A 224 -8.01 20.96 -10.37
CA TYR A 224 -6.68 21.12 -9.79
C TYR A 224 -5.76 19.94 -10.13
N GLY A 225 -6.21 18.70 -9.92
CA GLY A 225 -5.45 17.49 -10.24
C GLY A 225 -5.00 17.45 -11.70
N LYS A 226 -5.87 17.83 -12.64
CA LYS A 226 -5.54 17.96 -14.07
C LYS A 226 -4.42 18.96 -14.32
N THR A 227 -4.42 20.13 -13.65
CA THR A 227 -3.31 21.11 -13.78
C THR A 227 -1.97 20.56 -13.28
N GLN A 228 -1.97 19.56 -12.40
CA GLN A 228 -0.76 18.96 -11.87
C GLN A 228 -0.11 17.95 -12.83
N VAL A 229 -0.83 17.53 -13.88
CA VAL A 229 -0.35 16.59 -14.91
C VAL A 229 0.55 17.28 -15.94
N ASP A 230 0.35 18.58 -16.18
CA ASP A 230 1.05 19.32 -17.24
C ASP A 230 2.58 19.27 -17.07
N GLY A 231 3.29 18.83 -18.11
CA GLY A 231 4.74 18.63 -18.10
C GLY A 231 5.27 17.44 -17.29
N LYS A 232 4.42 16.53 -16.78
CA LYS A 232 4.82 15.37 -15.96
C LYS A 232 4.36 14.03 -16.55
N ARG A 233 4.92 12.91 -16.03
CA ARG A 233 4.39 11.56 -16.28
C ARG A 233 2.95 11.48 -15.72
N GLY A 234 1.98 11.05 -16.53
CA GLY A 234 0.59 10.88 -16.12
C GLY A 234 -0.48 11.45 -17.05
N SER A 235 -0.17 11.79 -18.31
CA SER A 235 -1.14 12.31 -19.29
C SER A 235 -2.36 11.42 -19.47
N GLY A 236 -2.19 10.09 -19.41
CA GLY A 236 -3.29 9.12 -19.46
C GLY A 236 -4.31 9.24 -18.30
N LEU A 237 -4.02 10.06 -17.27
CA LEU A 237 -4.96 10.36 -16.19
C LEU A 237 -5.90 11.52 -16.49
N ILE A 238 -5.59 12.36 -17.50
CA ILE A 238 -6.36 13.56 -17.85
C ILE A 238 -7.82 13.19 -18.13
N ILE A 239 -8.04 12.10 -18.83
CA ILE A 239 -9.38 11.62 -19.18
C ILE A 239 -10.23 11.30 -17.94
N TYR A 240 -9.64 10.77 -16.86
CA TYR A 240 -10.37 10.50 -15.62
C TYR A 240 -10.75 11.80 -14.89
N PHE A 241 -9.90 12.82 -14.95
CA PHE A 241 -10.26 14.14 -14.43
C PHE A 241 -11.37 14.79 -15.25
N ASP A 242 -11.30 14.72 -16.58
CA ASP A 242 -12.33 15.29 -17.46
C ASP A 242 -13.70 14.66 -17.26
N LYS A 243 -13.75 13.34 -16.99
CA LYS A 243 -14.99 12.67 -16.58
C LYS A 243 -15.60 13.31 -15.33
N LEU A 244 -14.81 13.48 -14.27
CA LEU A 244 -15.28 14.08 -13.02
C LEU A 244 -15.69 15.54 -13.18
N ILE A 245 -14.96 16.32 -13.97
CA ILE A 245 -15.28 17.73 -14.28
C ILE A 245 -16.62 17.84 -15.01
N ASN A 246 -16.88 16.92 -15.95
CA ASN A 246 -18.13 16.88 -16.72
C ASN A 246 -19.28 16.17 -16.00
N GLY A 247 -19.05 15.68 -14.78
CA GLY A 247 -20.05 14.99 -13.98
C GLY A 247 -20.38 13.57 -14.45
N ASP A 248 -19.49 12.94 -15.22
CA ASP A 248 -19.60 11.54 -15.62
C ASP A 248 -19.39 10.64 -14.38
N PRO A 249 -20.39 9.81 -14.02
CA PRO A 249 -20.28 8.92 -12.87
C PRO A 249 -19.37 7.71 -13.13
N SER A 250 -18.92 7.48 -14.37
CA SER A 250 -18.01 6.39 -14.70
C SER A 250 -16.61 6.69 -14.20
N PHE A 251 -16.09 5.83 -13.32
CA PHE A 251 -14.67 5.86 -12.95
C PHE A 251 -13.77 5.14 -13.95
N TYR A 252 -14.37 4.46 -14.94
CA TYR A 252 -13.70 3.61 -15.92
C TYR A 252 -13.73 4.19 -17.33
N LEU A 253 -12.76 3.78 -18.13
CA LEU A 253 -12.72 4.08 -19.55
C LEU A 253 -13.58 3.07 -20.33
N ASN A 254 -14.35 3.57 -21.29
CA ASN A 254 -14.93 2.72 -22.32
C ASN A 254 -13.87 2.31 -23.37
N GLU A 255 -14.20 1.37 -24.24
CA GLU A 255 -13.24 0.83 -25.22
C GLU A 255 -12.63 1.91 -26.15
N LYS A 256 -13.42 2.90 -26.58
CA LYS A 256 -12.90 4.02 -27.40
C LYS A 256 -11.92 4.89 -26.64
N GLU A 257 -12.20 5.13 -25.37
CA GLU A 257 -11.34 5.91 -24.48
C GLU A 257 -10.03 5.17 -24.18
N LYS A 258 -10.08 3.84 -24.01
CA LYS A 258 -8.89 3.00 -23.86
C LYS A 258 -8.01 3.04 -25.12
N GLU A 259 -8.62 2.90 -26.30
CA GLU A 259 -7.91 3.02 -27.58
C GLU A 259 -7.21 4.38 -27.73
N LEU A 260 -7.88 5.47 -27.33
CA LEU A 260 -7.32 6.81 -27.36
C LEU A 260 -6.09 6.95 -26.45
N VAL A 261 -6.21 6.53 -25.18
CA VAL A 261 -5.11 6.59 -24.21
C VAL A 261 -3.91 5.74 -24.67
N GLN A 262 -4.18 4.55 -25.21
CA GLN A 262 -3.14 3.67 -25.74
C GLN A 262 -2.40 4.32 -26.91
N LYS A 263 -3.14 4.94 -27.83
CA LYS A 263 -2.54 5.64 -28.98
C LYS A 263 -1.67 6.82 -28.54
N GLU A 264 -2.14 7.64 -27.60
CA GLU A 264 -1.35 8.75 -27.04
C GLU A 264 -0.08 8.25 -26.33
N HIS A 265 -0.17 7.13 -25.62
CA HIS A 265 0.98 6.51 -24.98
C HIS A 265 2.01 6.06 -26.03
N GLU A 266 1.58 5.38 -27.09
CA GLU A 266 2.46 4.95 -28.19
C GLU A 266 3.12 6.12 -28.90
N GLU A 267 2.40 7.20 -29.17
CA GLU A 267 2.94 8.42 -29.77
C GLU A 267 3.98 9.08 -28.86
N THR A 268 3.71 9.15 -27.55
CA THR A 268 4.64 9.66 -26.55
C THR A 268 5.91 8.81 -26.50
N MET A 269 5.78 7.48 -26.47
CA MET A 269 6.92 6.56 -26.43
C MET A 269 7.77 6.65 -27.71
N LYS A 270 7.13 6.76 -28.89
CA LYS A 270 7.83 7.01 -30.17
C LYS A 270 8.59 8.35 -30.15
N SER A 271 8.02 9.39 -29.54
CA SER A 271 8.69 10.69 -29.42
C SER A 271 9.90 10.66 -28.48
N ILE A 272 9.85 9.84 -27.41
CA ILE A 272 10.93 9.76 -26.41
C ILE A 272 12.07 8.85 -26.90
N PHE A 273 11.75 7.70 -27.49
CA PHE A 273 12.73 6.66 -27.81
C PHE A 273 13.15 6.64 -29.28
N GLY A 274 12.54 7.46 -30.14
CA GLY A 274 12.73 7.36 -31.59
C GLY A 274 12.08 6.09 -32.16
N LYS A 275 12.12 5.94 -33.48
CA LYS A 275 11.63 4.73 -34.18
C LYS A 275 12.56 3.54 -33.96
#